data_AF-A0A2T0HIG4-F1
#
_entry.id   AF-A0A2T0HIG4-F1
#
_cell.length_a   1.000
_cell.length_b   1.000
_cell.length_c   1.000
_cell.angle_alpha   90.00
_cell.angle_beta   90.00
_cell.angle_gamma   90.00
#
_symmetry.space_group_name_H-M   'P 1'
#
loop_
_entity.id
_entity.type
_entity.pdbx_description
1 polymer ?
#
loop_
_entity_poly.entity_id
_entity_poly.type
_entity_poly.pdbx_seq_one_letter_code
_entity_poly.pdbx_strand_id
1 'polypeptide(L)'
;VLLRLFSPVRFLLMFLNNLQAAWVCLQRVVGVIQARHDKPAISERYQRGPTSIHVDRVSFGYQDGPDVLHTVSLDIPAGHTMV
;
A
#
# COMPACT_ATOMS: atom_id res chain seq x y z
N VAL A 1 22.00 36.34 36.19
CA VAL A 1 20.68 35.68 36.12
C VAL A 1 20.25 35.39 34.68
N LEU A 2 20.36 36.35 33.75
CA LEU A 2 19.99 36.15 32.34
C LEU A 2 20.74 35.00 31.64
N LEU A 3 22.04 34.83 31.91
CA LEU A 3 22.86 33.72 31.37
C LEU A 3 22.38 32.32 31.80
N ARG A 4 21.68 32.19 32.95
CA ARG A 4 21.13 30.90 33.41
C ARG A 4 19.91 30.45 32.58
N LEU A 5 19.21 31.37 31.92
CA LEU A 5 18.05 31.06 31.05
C LEU A 5 18.46 30.61 29.64
N PHE A 6 19.66 30.96 29.17
CA PHE A 6 20.14 30.58 27.85
C PHE A 6 20.34 29.06 27.68
N SER A 7 20.76 28.37 28.74
CA SER A 7 20.96 26.91 28.70
C SER A 7 19.64 26.14 28.58
N PRO A 8 18.61 26.40 29.42
CA PRO A 8 17.28 25.82 29.25
C PRO A 8 16.63 26.14 27.90
N VAL A 9 16.77 27.38 27.40
CA VAL A 9 16.23 27.77 26.09
C VAL A 9 16.90 26.99 24.96
N ARG A 10 18.23 26.82 25.02
CA ARG A 10 18.96 26.01 24.03
C ARG A 10 18.52 24.55 24.06
N PHE A 11 18.33 23.98 25.25
CA PHE A 11 17.80 22.62 25.41
C PHE A 11 16.39 22.50 24.83
N LEU A 12 15.51 23.47 25.09
CA LEU A 12 14.16 23.49 24.54
C LEU A 12 14.17 23.55 23.00
N LEU A 13 15.04 24.38 22.41
CA LEU A 13 15.20 24.45 20.96
C LEU A 13 15.67 23.12 20.37
N MET A 14 16.59 22.40 21.03
CA MET A 14 17.00 21.06 20.61
C MET A 14 15.86 20.04 20.78
N PHE A 15 15.06 20.15 21.84
CA PHE A 15 13.90 19.29 22.07
C PHE A 15 12.82 19.47 20.99
N LEU A 16 12.61 20.70 20.50
CA LEU A 16 11.66 20.96 19.41
C LEU A 16 11.97 20.15 18.15
N ASN A 17 13.25 19.97 17.81
CA ASN A 17 13.64 19.12 16.69
C ASN A 17 13.18 17.65 16.89
N ASN A 18 13.31 17.12 18.11
CA ASN A 18 12.84 15.76 18.42
C ASN A 18 11.32 15.66 18.37
N LEU A 19 10.60 16.68 18.85
CA LEU A 19 9.15 16.73 18.76
C LEU A 19 8.66 16.78 17.31
N GLN A 20 9.33 17.56 16.46
CA GLN A 20 9.04 17.61 15.02
C GLN A 20 9.25 16.25 14.35
N ALA A 21 10.36 15.57 14.65
CA ALA A 21 10.62 14.22 14.13
C ALA A 21 9.55 13.22 14.58
N ALA A 22 9.19 13.23 15.86
CA ALA A 22 8.14 12.37 16.41
C ALA A 22 6.77 12.63 15.73
N TRP A 23 6.44 13.91 15.50
CA TRP A 23 5.21 14.30 14.81
C TRP A 23 5.16 13.77 13.36
N VAL A 24 6.26 13.88 12.61
CA VAL A 24 6.35 13.34 11.24
C VAL A 24 6.20 11.82 11.23
N CYS A 25 6.83 11.12 12.17
CA CYS A 25 6.68 9.67 12.30
C CYS A 25 5.24 9.27 12.58
N LEU A 26 4.57 10.00 13.48
CA LEU A 26 3.16 9.76 13.78
C LEU A 26 2.28 10.00 12.56
N GLN A 27 2.49 11.08 11.81
CA GLN A 27 1.77 11.36 10.57
C GLN A 27 1.94 10.24 9.54
N ARG A 28 3.14 9.65 9.41
CA ARG A 28 3.37 8.49 8.53
C ARG A 28 2.58 7.26 8.97
N VAL A 29 2.59 6.93 10.26
CA VAL A 29 1.80 5.81 10.81
C VAL A 29 0.31 6.01 10.55
N VAL A 30 -0.20 7.21 10.85
CA VAL A 30 -1.59 7.58 10.57
C VAL A 30 -1.91 7.46 9.08
N GLY A 31 -1.02 7.93 8.20
CA GLY A 31 -1.18 7.83 6.76
C GLY A 31 -1.29 6.38 6.27
N VAL A 32 -0.51 5.46 6.84
CA VAL A 32 -0.61 4.02 6.52
C VAL A 32 -1.94 3.44 6.99
N ILE A 33 -2.38 3.77 8.20
CA ILE A 33 -3.67 3.28 8.74
C ILE A 33 -4.85 3.80 7.90
N GLN A 34 -4.77 5.04 7.43
CA GLN A 34 -5.81 5.67 6.62
C GLN A 34 -5.75 5.32 5.14
N ALA A 35 -4.66 4.73 4.66
CA ALA A 35 -4.49 4.36 3.26
C ALA A 35 -5.59 3.36 2.86
N ARG A 36 -6.54 3.84 2.06
CA ARG A 36 -7.56 2.97 1.46
C ARG A 36 -6.85 2.06 0.46
N HIS A 37 -6.99 0.77 0.66
CA HIS A 37 -6.60 -0.19 -0.36
C HIS A 37 -7.73 -0.24 -1.38
N ASP A 38 -7.42 0.11 -2.63
CA ASP A 38 -8.37 0.08 -3.74
C ASP A 38 -8.72 -1.35 -4.20
N LYS A 39 -8.33 -2.35 -3.40
CA LYS A 39 -8.60 -3.75 -3.70
C LYS A 39 -10.11 -3.98 -3.52
N PRO A 40 -10.84 -4.38 -4.58
CA PRO A 40 -12.23 -4.73 -4.43
C PRO A 40 -12.35 -5.84 -3.39
N ALA A 41 -13.26 -5.66 -2.44
CA ALA A 41 -13.57 -6.66 -1.42
C ALA A 41 -14.31 -7.84 -2.05
N ILE A 42 -13.61 -8.64 -2.86
CA ILE A 42 -14.14 -9.89 -3.39
C ILE A 42 -13.90 -10.95 -2.31
N SER A 43 -14.86 -11.04 -1.39
CA SER A 43 -14.97 -12.15 -0.45
C SER A 43 -15.91 -13.20 -1.02
N GLU A 44 -15.66 -13.66 -2.24
CA GLU A 44 -16.31 -14.87 -2.71
C GLU A 44 -15.65 -16.06 -2.03
N ARG A 45 -16.46 -16.89 -1.36
CA ARG A 45 -15.99 -18.15 -0.78
C ARG A 45 -15.52 -19.03 -1.92
N TYR A 46 -14.20 -19.15 -2.07
CA TYR A 46 -13.61 -20.09 -3.01
C TYR A 46 -14.03 -21.51 -2.63
N GLN A 47 -14.74 -22.19 -3.52
CA GLN A 47 -15.18 -23.57 -3.30
C GLN A 47 -14.04 -24.50 -3.72
N ARG A 48 -13.57 -25.33 -2.79
CA ARG A 48 -12.43 -26.23 -3.02
C ARG A 48 -12.90 -27.41 -3.88
N GLY A 49 -12.39 -27.53 -5.10
CA GLY A 49 -12.70 -28.60 -6.07
C GLY A 49 -11.93 -28.44 -7.40
N PRO A 50 -12.13 -29.34 -8.38
CA PRO A 50 -11.56 -29.19 -9.73
C PRO A 50 -12.00 -27.84 -10.31
N THR A 51 -11.04 -26.94 -10.52
CA THR A 51 -11.32 -25.56 -10.95
C THR A 51 -10.77 -25.35 -12.34
N SER A 52 -11.63 -24.93 -13.26
CA SER A 52 -11.23 -24.35 -14.54
C SER A 52 -11.02 -22.85 -14.37
N ILE A 53 -10.03 -22.29 -15.06
CA ILE A 53 -9.78 -20.85 -15.09
C ILE A 53 -10.18 -20.35 -16.48
N HIS A 54 -11.06 -19.36 -16.54
CA HIS A 54 -11.45 -18.71 -17.77
C HIS A 54 -11.19 -17.21 -17.66
N VAL A 55 -10.43 -16.68 -18.61
CA VAL A 55 -10.09 -15.27 -18.75
C VAL A 55 -10.67 -14.82 -20.09
N ASP A 56 -11.56 -13.83 -20.10
CA ASP A 56 -12.14 -13.29 -21.33
C ASP A 56 -11.69 -11.85 -21.55
N ARG A 57 -10.94 -11.62 -22.64
CA ARG A 57 -10.59 -10.30 -23.19
C ARG A 57 -10.08 -9.33 -22.12
N VAL A 58 -9.20 -9.81 -21.24
CA VAL A 58 -8.66 -9.02 -20.14
C VAL A 58 -7.57 -8.08 -20.64
N SER A 59 -7.75 -6.79 -20.36
CA SER A 59 -6.71 -5.77 -20.48
C SER A 59 -6.33 -5.26 -19.10
N PHE A 60 -5.04 -5.01 -18.87
CA PHE A 60 -4.53 -4.59 -17.57
C PHE A 60 -3.29 -3.72 -17.74
N GLY A 61 -3.29 -2.57 -17.06
CA GLY A 61 -2.15 -1.66 -16.92
C GLY A 61 -1.87 -1.35 -15.45
N TYR A 62 -0.63 -0.99 -15.13
CA TYR A 62 -0.25 -0.58 -13.78
C TYR A 62 -0.47 0.92 -13.60
N GLN A 63 -1.42 1.31 -12.74
CA GLN A 63 -1.73 2.72 -12.42
C GLN A 63 -1.89 3.57 -13.70
N ASP A 64 -1.16 4.67 -13.81
CA ASP A 64 -1.16 5.59 -14.97
C ASP A 64 -0.21 5.13 -16.10
N GLY A 65 0.31 3.91 -16.01
CA GLY A 65 1.20 3.32 -17.01
C GLY A 65 0.44 2.76 -18.22
N PRO A 66 1.18 2.40 -19.29
CA PRO A 66 0.58 1.74 -20.44
C PRO A 66 0.05 0.35 -20.07
N ASP A 67 -0.89 -0.13 -20.86
CA ASP A 67 -1.40 -1.49 -20.74
C ASP A 67 -0.26 -2.51 -20.94
N VAL A 68 -0.26 -3.54 -20.08
CA VAL A 68 0.66 -4.67 -20.12
C VAL A 68 -0.05 -5.88 -20.73
N LEU A 69 -1.28 -6.16 -20.29
CA LEU A 69 -2.15 -7.15 -20.92
C LEU A 69 -3.08 -6.45 -21.91
N HIS A 70 -3.18 -7.02 -23.11
CA HIS A 70 -3.95 -6.46 -24.21
C HIS A 70 -4.97 -7.50 -24.68
N THR A 71 -6.22 -7.39 -24.23
CA THR A 71 -7.35 -8.24 -24.67
C THR A 71 -7.02 -9.75 -24.61
N VAL A 72 -6.42 -10.20 -23.52
CA VAL A 72 -6.00 -11.60 -23.38
C VAL A 72 -7.20 -12.47 -23.03
N SER A 73 -7.43 -13.52 -23.82
CA SER A 73 -8.39 -14.59 -23.50
C SER A 73 -7.65 -15.91 -23.29
N LEU A 74 -7.97 -16.62 -22.21
CA LEU A 74 -7.32 -17.87 -21.83
C LEU A 74 -8.31 -18.82 -21.17
N ASP A 75 -8.27 -20.09 -21.56
CA ASP A 75 -9.04 -21.16 -20.93
C ASP A 75 -8.10 -22.26 -20.44
N ILE A 76 -8.14 -22.53 -19.14
CA ILE A 76 -7.36 -23.58 -18.49
C ILE A 76 -8.34 -24.57 -17.86
N PRO A 77 -8.50 -25.76 -18.44
CA PRO A 77 -9.33 -26.81 -17.86
C PRO A 77 -8.72 -27.36 -16.56
N ALA A 78 -9.55 -27.93 -15.70
CA ALA A 78 -9.10 -28.49 -14.44
C ALA A 78 -8.03 -29.57 -14.65
N GLY A 79 -6.98 -29.56 -13.81
CA GLY A 79 -5.88 -30.54 -13.85
C GLY A 79 -4.85 -30.33 -14.98
N HIS A 80 -4.93 -29.23 -15.73
CA HIS A 80 -3.97 -28.91 -16.80
C HIS A 80 -2.92 -27.90 -16.33
N THR A 81 -1.74 -27.93 -16.94
CA THR A 81 -0.64 -26.98 -16.71
C THR A 81 -0.21 -26.36 -18.03
N MET A 82 -0.11 -25.03 -18.06
CA MET A 82 0.49 -24.28 -19.17
C MET A 82 1.87 -23.80 -18.76
N VAL A 83 2.81 -23.75 -19.72
CA VAL A 83 4.20 -23.35 -19.53
C VAL A 83 4.49 -22.06 -20.27
#